data_AF-A0A9D1FHT2-F1
#
_entry.id   AF-A0A9D1FHT2-F1
#
_cell.length_a   1.000
_cell.length_b   1.000
_cell.length_c   1.000
_cell.angle_alpha   90.00
_cell.angle_beta   90.00
_cell.angle_gamma   90.00
#
_symmetry.space_group_name_H-M   'P 1'
#
loop_
_entity.id
_entity.type
_entity.pdbx_description
1 polymer ?
#
loop_
_entity_poly.entity_id
_entity_poly.type
_entity_poly.pdbx_seq_one_letter_code
_entity_poly.pdbx_strand_id
1 'polypeptide(L)'
;MQPKEKEFAIILGNLVRKLRRENTKNYSLYLDENLIPSSTLQTLESAKSSPKLYTLMRILGGMGISLADFAKLLENELPKDIFTKE
;
A
#
# COMPACT_ATOMS: atom_id res chain seq x y z
N MET A 1 -10.94 -3.40 -12.72
CA MET A 1 -9.85 -4.25 -12.21
C MET A 1 -10.24 -5.69 -12.46
N GLN A 2 -9.34 -6.46 -13.05
CA GLN A 2 -9.50 -7.91 -13.15
C GLN A 2 -9.44 -8.55 -11.75
N PRO A 3 -9.99 -9.76 -11.55
CA PRO A 3 -10.02 -10.41 -10.23
C PRO A 3 -8.65 -10.50 -9.55
N LYS A 4 -7.62 -10.97 -10.27
CA LYS A 4 -6.24 -11.08 -9.75
C LYS A 4 -5.62 -9.72 -9.40
N GLU A 5 -5.88 -8.70 -10.22
CA GLU A 5 -5.42 -7.33 -9.92
C GLU A 5 -6.07 -6.78 -8.64
N LYS A 6 -7.36 -7.09 -8.43
CA LYS A 6 -8.09 -6.67 -7.25
C LYS A 6 -7.56 -7.39 -6.00
N GLU A 7 -7.29 -8.69 -6.10
CA GLU A 7 -6.68 -9.46 -5.02
C GLU A 7 -5.31 -8.91 -4.62
N PHE A 8 -4.44 -8.66 -5.61
CA PHE A 8 -3.16 -8.00 -5.37
C PHE A 8 -3.33 -6.63 -4.70
N ALA A 9 -4.27 -5.81 -5.18
CA ALA A 9 -4.55 -4.50 -4.59
C ALA A 9 -5.03 -4.60 -3.14
N ILE A 10 -5.81 -5.63 -2.79
CA ILE A 10 -6.25 -5.90 -1.40
C ILE A 10 -5.06 -6.23 -0.51
N ILE A 11 -4.17 -7.14 -0.95
CA ILE A 11 -2.98 -7.53 -0.18
C ILE A 11 -2.08 -6.32 0.04
N LEU A 12 -1.79 -5.57 -1.03
CA LEU A 12 -0.99 -4.36 -0.97
C LEU A 12 -1.60 -3.30 -0.05
N GLY A 13 -2.91 -3.03 -0.19
CA GLY A 13 -3.62 -2.06 0.63
C GLY A 13 -3.63 -2.41 2.12
N ASN A 14 -3.83 -3.69 2.44
CA ASN A 14 -3.79 -4.20 3.81
C ASN A 14 -2.39 -4.07 4.42
N LEU A 15 -1.33 -4.41 3.67
CA LEU A 15 0.04 -4.29 4.14
C LEU A 15 0.41 -2.82 4.41
N VAL A 16 0.06 -1.91 3.48
CA VAL A 16 0.30 -0.47 3.69
C VAL A 16 -0.45 0.04 4.91
N ARG A 17 -1.71 -0.37 5.10
CA ARG A 17 -2.50 0.01 6.28
C ARG A 17 -1.88 -0.48 7.59
N LYS A 18 -1.37 -1.70 7.61
CA LYS A 18 -0.66 -2.29 8.75
C LYS A 18 0.58 -1.47 9.08
N LEU A 19 1.47 -1.27 8.11
CA LEU A 19 2.70 -0.49 8.28
C LEU A 19 2.42 0.93 8.75
N ARG A 20 1.38 1.58 8.20
CA ARG A 20 0.99 2.92 8.65
C ARG A 20 0.57 2.94 10.10
N ARG A 21 -0.23 1.98 10.57
CA ARG A 21 -0.65 1.91 11.98
C ARG A 21 0.53 1.66 12.92
N GLU A 22 1.54 0.92 12.47
CA GLU A 22 2.76 0.64 13.23
C GLU A 22 3.70 1.85 13.29
N ASN A 23 3.80 2.63 12.22
CA ASN A 23 4.78 3.71 12.08
C ASN A 23 4.21 5.12 12.32
N THR A 24 2.88 5.29 12.37
CA THR A 24 2.23 6.60 12.50
C THR A 24 1.26 6.60 13.68
N LYS A 25 1.45 7.53 14.62
CA LYS A 25 0.58 7.67 15.80
C LYS A 25 -0.69 8.46 15.51
N ASN A 26 -0.61 9.43 14.59
CA ASN A 26 -1.72 10.30 14.21
C ASN A 26 -1.90 10.29 12.69
N TYR A 27 -3.08 9.89 12.25
CA TYR A 27 -3.43 9.76 10.84
C TYR A 27 -3.42 11.11 10.09
N SER A 28 -4.10 12.13 10.64
CA SER A 28 -4.22 13.43 9.98
C SER A 28 -2.87 14.13 9.91
N LEU A 29 -2.09 14.09 11.00
CA LEU A 29 -0.76 14.68 11.02
C LEU A 29 0.17 14.03 9.99
N TYR A 30 0.15 12.69 9.90
CA TYR A 30 0.91 11.96 8.88
C TYR A 30 0.54 12.36 7.45
N LEU A 31 -0.76 12.54 7.17
CA LEU A 31 -1.20 12.98 5.85
C LEU A 31 -0.72 14.39 5.52
N ASP A 32 -0.84 15.31 6.48
CA ASP A 32 -0.47 16.72 6.31
C ASP A 32 1.03 16.89 6.11
N GLU A 33 1.86 16.26 6.96
CA GLU A 33 3.33 16.33 6.89
C GLU A 33 3.89 15.77 5.58
N ASN A 34 3.21 14.79 4.98
CA ASN A 34 3.67 14.10 3.79
C ASN A 34 2.94 14.52 2.51
N LEU A 35 2.06 15.53 2.59
CA LEU A 35 1.26 16.03 1.47
C LEU A 35 0.51 14.89 0.75
N ILE A 36 -0.15 14.04 1.53
CA ILE A 36 -0.91 12.89 1.04
C ILE A 36 -2.40 13.23 1.15
N PRO A 37 -3.15 13.31 0.04
CA PRO A 37 -4.59 13.48 0.12
C PRO A 37 -5.23 12.29 0.83
N SER A 38 -6.13 12.54 1.77
CA SER A 38 -6.84 11.49 2.53
C SER A 38 -7.54 10.47 1.62
N SER A 39 -8.16 10.96 0.55
CA SER A 39 -8.82 10.14 -0.48
C SER A 39 -7.85 9.20 -1.20
N THR A 40 -6.59 9.62 -1.37
CA THR A 40 -5.54 8.84 -2.03
C THR A 40 -5.14 7.66 -1.16
N LEU A 41 -4.85 7.91 0.12
CA LEU A 41 -4.51 6.84 1.06
C LEU A 41 -5.72 5.90 1.27
N GLN A 42 -6.92 6.45 1.43
CA GLN A 42 -8.13 5.65 1.60
C GLN A 42 -8.40 4.75 0.38
N THR A 43 -8.22 5.26 -0.83
CA THR A 43 -8.39 4.49 -2.07
C THR A 43 -7.40 3.34 -2.15
N LEU A 44 -6.15 3.58 -1.74
CA LEU A 44 -5.12 2.54 -1.67
C LEU A 44 -5.43 1.49 -0.60
N GLU A 45 -5.70 1.91 0.65
CA GLU A 45 -5.98 0.98 1.76
C GLU A 45 -7.28 0.17 1.55
N SER A 46 -8.23 0.70 0.77
CA SER A 46 -9.51 0.01 0.46
C SER A 46 -9.47 -0.78 -0.85
N ALA A 47 -8.35 -0.79 -1.56
CA ALA A 47 -8.21 -1.44 -2.87
C ALA A 47 -9.30 -1.03 -3.89
N LYS A 48 -9.81 0.21 -3.77
CA LYS A 48 -10.86 0.74 -4.65
C LYS A 48 -10.35 0.96 -6.08
N SER A 49 -9.05 1.20 -6.24
CA SER A 49 -8.36 1.24 -7.53
C SER A 49 -6.94 0.70 -7.41
N SER A 50 -6.33 0.34 -8.53
CA SER A 50 -4.89 0.03 -8.58
C SER A 50 -4.09 1.26 -8.17
N PRO A 51 -3.25 1.17 -7.12
CA PRO A 51 -2.44 2.30 -6.69
C PRO A 51 -1.36 2.60 -7.73
N LYS A 52 -1.15 3.89 -8.01
CA LYS A 52 -0.04 4.33 -8.86
C LYS A 52 1.28 4.18 -8.08
N LEU A 53 2.35 3.76 -8.75
CA LEU A 53 3.65 3.56 -8.11
C LEU A 53 4.14 4.81 -7.35
N TYR A 54 4.03 5.98 -7.98
CA TYR A 54 4.40 7.25 -7.34
C TYR A 54 3.62 7.53 -6.04
N THR A 55 2.33 7.21 -6.02
CA THR A 55 1.48 7.33 -4.83
C THR A 55 1.97 6.40 -3.71
N LEU A 56 2.25 5.14 -4.05
CA LEU A 56 2.78 4.17 -3.10
C LEU A 56 4.12 4.65 -2.52
N MET A 57 5.05 5.11 -3.36
CA MET A 57 6.35 5.61 -2.92
C MET A 57 6.23 6.80 -1.97
N ARG A 58 5.31 7.74 -2.22
CA ARG A 58 5.08 8.87 -1.30
C ARG A 58 4.57 8.40 0.06
N ILE A 59 3.61 7.48 0.07
CA ILE A 59 3.06 6.91 1.31
C ILE A 59 4.16 6.19 2.09
N LEU A 60 4.93 5.31 1.44
CA LEU A 60 6.04 4.59 2.07
C LEU A 60 7.13 5.53 2.59
N GLY A 61 7.50 6.53 1.80
CA GLY A 61 8.50 7.54 2.16
C GLY A 61 8.12 8.30 3.43
N GLY A 62 6.84 8.64 3.60
CA GLY A 62 6.37 9.28 4.82
C GLY A 62 6.41 8.41 6.08
N MET A 63 6.58 7.09 5.91
CA MET A 63 6.82 6.14 7.00
C MET A 63 8.31 5.82 7.16
N GLY A 64 9.19 6.41 6.35
CA GLY A 64 10.61 6.06 6.31
C GLY A 64 10.90 4.69 5.69
N ILE A 65 9.95 4.12 4.94
CA ILE A 65 10.06 2.78 4.35
C ILE A 65 10.51 2.91 2.89
N SER A 66 11.57 2.21 2.51
CA SER A 66 12.00 2.14 1.11
C SER A 66 11.08 1.23 0.29
N LEU A 67 10.96 1.49 -1.01
CA LEU A 67 10.19 0.61 -1.91
C LEU A 67 10.77 -0.82 -1.93
N ALA A 68 12.09 -0.96 -1.81
CA ALA A 68 12.76 -2.27 -1.80
C ALA A 68 12.42 -3.08 -0.54
N ASP A 69 12.38 -2.45 0.63
CA ASP A 69 12.01 -3.13 1.87
C ASP A 69 10.53 -3.48 1.89
N PHE A 70 9.68 -2.57 1.38
CA PHE A 70 8.27 -2.87 1.17
C PHE A 70 8.06 -4.06 0.23
N ALA A 71 8.81 -4.15 -0.87
CA ALA A 71 8.68 -5.26 -1.82
C ALA A 71 9.00 -6.62 -1.16
N LYS A 72 10.02 -6.69 -0.30
CA LYS A 72 10.35 -7.89 0.47
C LYS A 72 9.23 -8.28 1.45
N LEU A 73 8.63 -7.30 2.11
CA LEU A 73 7.49 -7.53 3.01
C LEU A 73 6.27 -8.01 2.23
N LEU A 74 6.01 -7.41 1.06
CA LEU A 74 4.91 -7.78 0.19
C LEU A 74 5.06 -9.21 -0.33
N GLU A 75 6.27 -9.62 -0.72
CA GLU A 75 6.57 -10.97 -1.18
C GLU A 75 6.18 -12.04 -0.15
N ASN A 76 6.32 -11.75 1.15
CA ASN A 76 5.90 -12.66 2.23
C ASN A 76 4.36 -12.75 2.39
N GLU A 77 3.63 -11.73 1.98
CA GLU A 77 2.16 -11.66 2.06
C GLU A 77 1.49 -12.18 0.78
N LEU A 78 2.23 -12.27 -0.33
CA LEU A 78 1.70 -12.73 -1.60
C LEU A 78 1.52 -14.25 -1.61
N PRO A 79 0.33 -14.77 -1.99
CA PRO A 79 0.17 -16.18 -2.27
C PRO A 79 1.08 -16.60 -3.43
N LYS A 80 1.66 -17.80 -3.32
CA LYS A 80 2.69 -18.33 -4.23
C LYS A 80 2.21 -18.44 -5.69
N ASP A 81 0.91 -18.44 -5.90
CA ASP A 81 0.22 -18.70 -7.17
C ASP A 81 -0.52 -17.47 -7.74
N ILE A 82 -0.36 -16.29 -7.15
CA ILE A 82 -1.16 -15.10 -7.51
C ILE A 82 -1.03 -14.70 -8.99
N PHE A 83 0.11 -14.99 -9.64
CA PHE A 83 0.38 -14.70 -11.05
C PHE A 83 0.70 -15.93 -11.90
N THR A 84 0.62 -17.16 -11.37
CA THR A 84 0.77 -18.35 -12.21
C THR A 84 -0.41 -18.45 -13.17
N LYS A 85 -0.07 -18.66 -14.45
CA LYS A 85 -0.99 -18.82 -15.58
C LYS A 85 -1.86 -20.07 -15.38
N GLU A 86 -3.15 -19.94 -15.64
CA GLU A 86 -3.88 -20.99 -16.36
C GLU A 86 -3.55 -20.86 -17.85
#